data_AF-A0A6C0AJF9-F1
#
_entry.id   AF-A0A6C0AJF9-F1
#
_cell.length_a   1.000
_cell.length_b   1.000
_cell.length_c   1.000
_cell.angle_alpha   90.00
_cell.angle_beta   90.00
_cell.angle_gamma   90.00
#
_symmetry.space_group_name_H-M   'P 1'
#
loop_
_entity.id
_entity.type
_entity.pdbx_description
1 polymer ?
#
loop_
_entity_poly.entity_id
_entity_poly.type
_entity_poly.pdbx_seq_one_letter_code
_entity_poly.pdbx_strand_id
1 'polypeptide(L)'
;MADPLANFSEVFHNATEIQSMVRNMDDSKKKHKALKTANPEAYTQKLIEENHTLHFNYPSIFLLHIDDKLDATFFYMLNQKRRVEKGEITEDKASEEVGKRLYTRWVEPTIRQEPVQKEETYEEYYKRVSSKNK
;
A
#
# COMPACT_ATOMS: atom_id res chain seq x y z
N MET A 1 -21.99 27.89 13.28
CA MET A 1 -20.55 27.65 13.10
C MET A 1 -20.42 26.21 12.64
N ALA A 2 -19.87 25.97 11.44
CA ALA A 2 -19.63 24.62 10.96
C ALA A 2 -18.45 24.03 11.74
N ASP A 3 -18.60 22.80 12.22
CA ASP A 3 -17.57 22.07 12.93
C ASP A 3 -16.36 21.84 11.97
N PRO A 4 -15.15 22.33 12.29
CA PRO A 4 -13.95 22.11 11.48
C PRO A 4 -13.59 20.63 11.31
N LEU A 5 -14.16 19.75 12.15
CA LEU A 5 -13.97 18.30 12.11
C LEU A 5 -14.98 17.58 11.20
N ALA A 6 -16.00 18.27 10.68
CA ALA A 6 -16.97 17.68 9.74
C ALA A 6 -16.36 17.33 8.36
N ASN A 7 -15.10 17.70 8.12
CA ASN A 7 -14.34 17.39 6.92
C ASN A 7 -13.40 16.19 7.07
N PHE A 8 -13.43 15.46 8.19
CA PHE A 8 -12.98 14.08 8.20
C PHE A 8 -14.00 13.28 7.39
N SER A 9 -13.87 13.31 6.06
CA SER A 9 -14.54 12.32 5.25
C SER A 9 -13.88 11.00 5.66
N GLU A 10 -14.50 10.26 6.57
CA GLU A 10 -14.26 8.83 6.79
C GLU A 10 -14.70 8.09 5.52
N VAL A 11 -14.09 8.41 4.39
CA VAL A 11 -14.31 7.70 3.15
C VAL A 11 -13.53 6.41 3.30
N PHE A 12 -14.26 5.40 3.77
CA PHE A 12 -13.79 4.03 3.80
C PHE A 12 -13.69 3.52 2.35
N HIS A 13 -12.50 3.59 1.78
CA HIS A 13 -12.25 3.00 0.48
C HIS A 13 -12.18 1.49 0.62
N ASN A 14 -12.83 0.77 -0.28
CA ASN A 14 -12.72 -0.67 -0.35
C ASN A 14 -11.36 -1.12 -0.93
N ALA A 15 -11.01 -2.39 -0.79
CA ALA A 15 -9.71 -2.89 -1.25
C ALA A 15 -9.49 -2.71 -2.76
N THR A 16 -10.56 -2.70 -3.57
CA THR A 16 -10.46 -2.49 -5.02
C THR A 16 -10.15 -1.02 -5.33
N GLU A 17 -10.78 -0.09 -4.62
CA GLU A 17 -10.51 1.35 -4.73
C GLU A 17 -9.08 1.68 -4.34
N ILE A 18 -8.59 1.15 -3.20
CA ILE A 18 -7.20 1.33 -2.77
C ILE A 18 -6.23 0.76 -3.82
N GLN A 19 -6.51 -0.42 -4.36
CA GLN A 19 -5.68 -0.98 -5.43
C GLN A 19 -5.68 -0.10 -6.69
N SER A 20 -6.83 0.46 -7.05
CA SER A 20 -6.96 1.38 -8.19
C SER A 20 -6.12 2.64 -8.00
N MET A 21 -6.14 3.22 -6.79
CA MET A 21 -5.32 4.39 -6.47
C MET A 21 -3.82 4.13 -6.63
N VAL A 22 -3.33 3.00 -6.15
CA VAL A 22 -1.91 2.64 -6.31
C VAL A 22 -1.55 2.43 -7.79
N ARG A 23 -2.45 1.83 -8.59
CA ARG A 23 -2.25 1.72 -10.05
C ARG A 23 -2.26 3.07 -10.78
N ASN A 24 -3.13 3.99 -10.37
CA ASN A 24 -3.13 5.36 -10.93
C ASN A 24 -1.82 6.09 -10.59
N MET A 25 -1.27 5.83 -9.40
CA MET A 25 0.05 6.35 -9.03
C MET A 25 1.16 5.74 -9.88
N ASP A 26 1.11 4.44 -10.23
CA ASP A 26 2.06 3.84 -11.19
C ASP A 26 2.09 4.61 -12.52
N ASP A 27 0.93 4.99 -13.04
CA ASP A 27 0.84 5.77 -14.28
C ASP A 27 1.31 7.21 -14.12
N SER A 28 1.05 7.82 -12.96
CA SER A 28 1.58 9.15 -12.60
C SER A 28 3.12 9.14 -12.52
N LYS A 29 3.70 8.09 -11.90
CA LYS A 29 5.15 7.88 -11.81
C LYS A 29 5.77 7.72 -13.20
N LYS A 30 5.12 7.00 -14.12
CA LYS A 30 5.57 6.87 -15.51
C LYS A 30 5.52 8.20 -16.25
N LYS A 31 4.41 8.94 -16.13
CA LYS A 31 4.19 10.25 -16.77
C LYS A 31 5.26 11.25 -16.39
N HIS A 32 5.65 11.29 -15.11
CA HIS A 32 6.61 12.26 -14.56
C HIS A 32 8.02 11.71 -14.35
N LYS A 33 8.35 10.54 -14.91
CA LYS A 33 9.62 9.84 -14.69
C LYS A 33 10.87 10.71 -14.89
N ALA A 34 10.83 11.63 -15.87
CA ALA A 34 11.94 12.54 -16.15
C ALA A 34 12.24 13.49 -14.98
N LEU A 35 11.21 13.90 -14.24
CA LEU A 35 11.37 14.80 -13.09
C LEU A 35 12.04 14.10 -11.91
N LYS A 36 11.91 12.78 -11.77
CA LYS A 36 12.48 12.03 -10.63
C LYS A 36 13.98 12.28 -10.45
N THR A 37 14.73 12.44 -11.54
CA THR A 37 16.17 12.73 -11.49
C THR A 37 16.47 14.22 -11.68
N ALA A 38 15.72 14.91 -12.54
CA ALA A 38 15.98 16.31 -12.87
C ALA A 38 15.57 17.29 -11.76
N ASN A 39 14.44 17.01 -11.08
CA ASN A 39 13.93 17.80 -9.96
C ASN A 39 13.03 16.93 -9.06
N PRO A 40 13.60 16.23 -8.06
CA PRO A 40 12.87 15.33 -7.17
C PRO A 40 11.75 16.01 -6.36
N GLU A 41 11.90 17.28 -6.02
CA GLU A 41 10.89 18.06 -5.29
C GLU A 41 9.66 18.29 -6.17
N ALA A 42 9.87 18.75 -7.41
CA ALA A 42 8.80 18.92 -8.38
C ALA A 42 8.12 17.59 -8.75
N TYR A 43 8.87 16.49 -8.79
CA TYR A 43 8.31 15.15 -8.97
C TYR A 43 7.35 14.77 -7.84
N THR A 44 7.79 14.95 -6.59
CA THR A 44 6.96 14.67 -5.41
C THR A 44 5.69 15.52 -5.41
N GLN A 45 5.82 16.82 -5.66
CA GLN A 45 4.68 17.74 -5.70
C GLN A 45 3.65 17.33 -6.77
N LYS A 46 4.11 16.95 -7.98
CA LYS A 46 3.22 16.46 -9.04
C LYS A 46 2.49 15.19 -8.66
N LEU A 47 3.17 14.26 -7.99
CA LEU A 47 2.54 13.02 -7.55
C LEU A 47 1.51 13.26 -6.44
N ILE A 48 1.77 14.18 -5.51
CA ILE A 48 0.81 14.59 -4.48
C ILE A 48 -0.43 15.21 -5.14
N GLU A 49 -0.26 16.12 -6.10
CA GLU A 49 -1.36 16.77 -6.83
C GLU A 49 -2.24 15.75 -7.57
N GLU A 50 -1.63 14.81 -8.29
CA GLU A 50 -2.36 13.82 -9.10
C GLU A 50 -2.94 12.66 -8.27
N ASN A 51 -2.40 12.39 -7.09
CA ASN A 51 -2.78 11.26 -6.23
C ASN A 51 -3.23 11.70 -4.84
N HIS A 52 -3.89 12.87 -4.76
CA HIS A 52 -4.29 13.52 -3.50
C HIS A 52 -5.01 12.57 -2.53
N THR A 53 -5.98 11.78 -3.01
CA THR A 53 -6.74 10.83 -2.17
C THR A 53 -5.85 9.75 -1.56
N LEU A 54 -4.89 9.22 -2.33
CA LEU A 54 -3.95 8.21 -1.83
C LEU A 54 -2.97 8.82 -0.83
N HIS A 55 -2.44 10.02 -1.14
CA HIS A 55 -1.52 10.75 -0.28
C HIS A 55 -2.17 11.11 1.07
N PHE A 56 -3.41 11.61 1.05
CA PHE A 56 -4.09 12.09 2.25
C PHE A 56 -4.65 10.95 3.11
N ASN A 57 -5.33 9.97 2.50
CA ASN A 57 -5.99 8.90 3.26
C ASN A 57 -5.07 7.71 3.55
N TYR A 58 -4.03 7.49 2.74
CA TYR A 58 -3.11 6.37 2.89
C TYR A 58 -1.63 6.82 2.75
N PRO A 59 -1.17 7.77 3.58
CA PRO A 59 0.15 8.40 3.43
C PRO A 59 1.29 7.39 3.44
N SER A 60 1.20 6.34 4.27
CA SER A 60 2.23 5.29 4.32
C SER A 60 2.33 4.50 3.01
N ILE A 61 1.19 4.20 2.35
CA ILE A 61 1.18 3.51 1.06
C ILE A 61 1.78 4.42 -0.01
N PHE A 62 1.37 5.69 -0.04
CA PHE A 62 1.92 6.68 -0.96
C PHE A 62 3.44 6.82 -0.81
N LEU A 63 3.94 7.01 0.42
CA LEU A 63 5.38 7.20 0.70
C LEU A 63 6.21 5.95 0.36
N LEU A 64 5.71 4.76 0.68
CA LEU A 64 6.41 3.53 0.29
C LEU A 64 6.41 3.35 -1.22
N HIS A 65 5.34 3.76 -1.91
CA HIS A 65 5.25 3.59 -3.35
C HIS A 65 6.06 4.62 -4.14
N ILE A 66 6.15 5.88 -3.70
CA ILE A 66 7.03 6.88 -4.36
C ILE A 66 8.51 6.48 -4.27
N ASP A 67 8.91 5.88 -3.14
CA ASP A 67 10.26 5.41 -2.84
C ASP A 67 10.62 4.05 -3.48
N ASP A 68 9.69 3.42 -4.22
CA ASP A 68 9.85 2.06 -4.74
C ASP A 68 10.12 1.00 -3.64
N LYS A 69 9.60 1.22 -2.43
CA LYS A 69 9.70 0.34 -1.25
C LYS A 69 8.43 -0.43 -0.94
N LEU A 70 7.36 -0.23 -1.73
CA LEU A 70 6.14 -1.01 -1.59
C LEU A 70 6.44 -2.48 -1.96
N ASP A 71 6.03 -3.42 -1.13
CA ASP A 71 6.34 -4.85 -1.28
C ASP A 71 5.08 -5.73 -1.25
N ALA A 72 5.25 -7.05 -1.29
CA ALA A 72 4.16 -8.02 -1.24
C ALA A 72 3.20 -7.86 -0.04
N THR A 73 3.66 -7.22 1.04
CA THR A 73 2.83 -6.95 2.23
C THR A 73 1.60 -6.14 1.86
N PHE A 74 1.71 -5.22 0.90
CA PHE A 74 0.58 -4.44 0.41
C PHE A 74 -0.57 -5.33 -0.10
N PHE A 75 -0.26 -6.33 -0.93
CA PHE A 75 -1.28 -7.22 -1.47
C PHE A 75 -1.87 -8.15 -0.41
N TYR A 76 -1.06 -8.56 0.56
CA TYR A 76 -1.58 -9.30 1.70
C TYR A 76 -2.60 -8.48 2.48
N MET A 77 -2.30 -7.22 2.79
CA MET A 77 -3.23 -6.32 3.48
C MET A 77 -4.49 -6.08 2.66
N LEU A 78 -4.37 -5.86 1.34
CA LEU A 78 -5.52 -5.76 0.44
C LEU A 78 -6.37 -7.04 0.47
N ASN A 79 -5.76 -8.21 0.46
CA ASN A 79 -6.48 -9.48 0.52
C ASN A 79 -7.24 -9.65 1.84
N GLN A 80 -6.63 -9.31 2.98
CA GLN A 80 -7.31 -9.34 4.27
C GLN A 80 -8.52 -8.41 4.27
N LYS A 81 -8.36 -7.19 3.77
CA LYS A 81 -9.45 -6.23 3.64
C LYS A 81 -10.59 -6.75 2.74
N ARG A 82 -10.30 -7.40 1.61
CA ARG A 82 -11.32 -8.05 0.76
C ARG A 82 -12.09 -9.14 1.47
N ARG A 83 -11.40 -9.98 2.25
CA ARG A 83 -12.03 -11.07 3.00
C ARG A 83 -13.00 -10.52 4.04
N VAL A 84 -12.62 -9.43 4.71
CA VAL A 84 -13.51 -8.69 5.62
C VAL A 84 -14.70 -8.09 4.87
N GLU A 85 -14.47 -7.39 3.76
CA GLU A 85 -15.53 -6.76 2.95
C GLU A 85 -16.58 -7.75 2.44
N LYS A 86 -16.16 -8.99 2.17
CA LYS A 86 -17.05 -10.08 1.74
C LYS A 86 -17.71 -10.83 2.91
N GLY A 87 -17.36 -10.51 4.15
CA GLY A 87 -17.80 -11.25 5.34
C GLY A 87 -17.21 -12.64 5.48
N GLU A 88 -16.12 -12.97 4.77
CA GLU A 88 -15.42 -14.25 4.89
C GLU A 88 -14.70 -14.38 6.24
N ILE A 89 -14.23 -13.25 6.79
CA ILE A 89 -13.64 -13.14 8.13
C ILE A 89 -14.09 -11.84 8.80
N THR A 90 -14.00 -11.77 10.13
CA THR A 90 -14.19 -10.53 10.89
C THR A 90 -12.93 -9.66 10.88
N GLU A 91 -13.08 -8.37 11.21
CA GLU A 91 -11.95 -7.46 11.41
C GLU A 91 -10.99 -7.94 12.50
N ASP A 92 -11.52 -8.47 13.59
CA ASP A 92 -10.72 -9.08 14.66
C ASP A 92 -9.88 -10.25 14.15
N LYS A 93 -10.48 -11.11 13.31
CA LYS A 93 -9.78 -12.25 12.75
C LYS A 93 -8.69 -11.82 11.76
N ALA A 94 -8.99 -10.83 10.92
CA ALA A 94 -7.99 -10.24 10.03
C ALA A 94 -6.82 -9.64 10.83
N SER A 95 -7.11 -8.95 11.93
CA SER A 95 -6.12 -8.35 12.82
C SER A 95 -5.23 -9.41 13.48
N GLU A 96 -5.82 -10.52 13.94
CA GLU A 96 -5.09 -11.67 14.48
C GLU A 96 -4.12 -12.27 13.44
N GLU A 97 -4.58 -12.49 12.21
CA GLU A 97 -3.76 -13.02 11.12
C GLU A 97 -2.62 -12.07 10.73
N VAL A 98 -2.88 -10.76 10.68
CA VAL A 98 -1.85 -9.74 10.44
C VAL A 98 -0.82 -9.73 11.57
N GLY A 99 -1.27 -9.77 12.83
CA GLY A 99 -0.38 -9.81 14.00
C GLY A 99 0.53 -11.03 13.99
N LYS A 100 0.00 -12.22 13.67
CA LYS A 100 0.79 -13.44 13.50
C LYS A 100 1.87 -13.29 12.42
N ARG A 101 1.52 -12.72 11.26
CA ARG A 101 2.49 -12.49 10.17
C ARG A 101 3.59 -11.52 10.59
N LEU A 102 3.25 -10.43 11.27
CA LEU A 102 4.23 -9.46 11.77
C LEU A 102 5.16 -10.08 12.80
N TYR A 103 4.63 -10.89 13.72
CA TYR A 103 5.41 -11.63 14.70
C TYR A 103 6.42 -12.57 14.04
N THR A 104 5.96 -13.44 13.13
CA THR A 104 6.81 -14.37 12.39
C THR A 104 7.89 -13.65 11.58
N ARG A 105 7.58 -12.47 11.02
CA ARG A 105 8.55 -11.74 10.20
C ARG A 105 9.60 -10.98 11.01
N TRP A 106 9.19 -10.31 12.09
CA TRP A 106 10.07 -9.35 12.77
C TRP A 106 10.54 -9.83 14.15
N VAL A 107 9.69 -10.56 14.87
CA VAL A 107 9.98 -10.97 16.24
C VAL A 107 10.71 -12.31 16.27
N GLU A 108 10.24 -13.32 15.53
CA GLU A 108 10.90 -14.64 15.51
C GLU A 108 12.36 -14.58 15.05
N PRO A 109 12.72 -13.90 13.94
CA PRO A 109 14.12 -13.85 13.51
C PRO A 109 15.00 -13.10 14.52
N THR A 110 14.45 -12.07 15.18
CA THR A 110 15.16 -11.34 16.24
C THR A 110 15.49 -12.25 17.43
N ILE A 111 14.54 -13.08 17.86
CA ILE A 111 14.76 -14.05 18.94
C ILE A 111 15.77 -15.12 18.53
N ARG A 112 15.71 -15.57 17.26
CA ARG A 112 16.61 -16.61 16.71
C ARG A 112 17.96 -16.07 16.24
N GLN A 113 18.17 -14.76 16.27
CA GLN A 113 19.34 -14.07 15.70
C GLN A 113 19.55 -14.37 14.20
N GLU A 114 18.45 -14.51 13.47
CA GLU A 114 18.41 -14.73 12.03
C GLU A 114 18.05 -13.44 11.28
N PRO A 115 18.53 -13.24 10.05
CA PRO A 115 18.14 -12.09 9.25
C PRO A 115 16.66 -12.16 8.86
N VAL A 116 15.98 -11.03 8.91
CA VAL A 116 14.60 -10.92 8.41
C VAL A 116 14.58 -11.17 6.91
N GLN A 117 13.74 -12.12 6.48
CA GLN A 117 13.57 -12.40 5.06
C GLN A 117 12.92 -11.20 4.37
N LYS A 118 13.50 -10.82 3.22
CA LYS A 118 12.91 -9.81 2.34
C LYS A 118 11.67 -10.40 1.67
N GLU A 119 10.60 -9.62 1.60
CA GLU A 119 9.47 -9.96 0.74
C GLU A 119 9.83 -9.67 -0.72
N GLU A 120 9.09 -10.33 -1.61
CA GLU A 120 9.06 -9.95 -3.02
C GLU A 120 8.62 -8.48 -3.16
N THR A 121 9.24 -7.76 -4.09
CA THR A 121 8.84 -6.37 -4.35
C THR A 121 7.44 -6.28 -4.96
N TYR A 122 6.84 -5.10 -4.93
CA TYR A 122 5.56 -4.85 -5.59
C TYR A 122 5.55 -5.28 -7.05
N GLU A 123 6.62 -4.98 -7.80
CA GLU A 123 6.76 -5.31 -9.22
C GLU A 123 6.94 -6.82 -9.44
N GLU A 124 7.71 -7.48 -8.58
CA GLU A 124 7.91 -8.94 -8.62
C GLU A 124 6.58 -9.67 -8.40
N TYR A 125 5.81 -9.25 -7.40
CA TYR A 125 4.48 -9.79 -7.14
C TYR A 125 3.56 -9.65 -8.35
N TYR A 126 3.48 -8.46 -8.96
CA TYR A 126 2.63 -8.23 -10.13
C TYR A 126 3.05 -9.08 -11.34
N LYS A 127 4.35 -9.22 -11.59
CA LYS A 127 4.86 -10.08 -12.67
C LYS A 127 4.49 -11.54 -12.45
N ARG A 128 4.60 -12.03 -11.21
CA ARG A 128 4.25 -13.41 -10.84
C ARG A 128 2.76 -13.69 -11.02
N VAL A 129 1.88 -12.80 -10.56
CA VAL A 129 0.43 -12.99 -10.66
C VAL A 129 -0.06 -12.86 -12.10
N SER A 130 0.45 -11.90 -12.87
CA SER A 130 0.09 -11.75 -14.29
C SER A 130 0.54 -12.93 -15.15
N SER A 131 1.68 -13.56 -14.82
CA SER A 131 2.18 -14.74 -15.53
C SER A 131 1.41 -16.02 -15.22
N LYS A 132 0.80 -16.12 -14.04
CA LYS A 132 -0.03 -17.28 -13.64
C LYS A 132 -1.44 -17.29 -14.23
N ASN A 133 -1.90 -16.13 -14.72
CA ASN A 133 -3.23 -15.96 -15.29
C ASN A 133 -3.23 -16.02 -16.85
N LYS A 134 -2.11 -16.44 -17.44
CA LYS A 134 -1.96 -16.76 -18.87
C LYS A 134 -1.89 -18.27 -19.04
#